data_AF-A0A1A1YY63-F1
#
_entry.id   AF-A0A1A1YY63-F1
#
_cell.length_a   1.000
_cell.length_b   1.000
_cell.length_c   1.000
_cell.angle_alpha   90.00
_cell.angle_beta   90.00
_cell.angle_gamma   90.00
#
_symmetry.space_group_name_H-M   'P 1'
#
loop_
_entity.id
_entity.type
_entity.pdbx_description
1 polymer ?
#
loop_
_entity_poly.entity_id
_entity_poly.type
_entity_poly.pdbx_seq_one_letter_code
_entity_poly.pdbx_strand_id
1 'polypeptide(L)'
;MRIARHVSELIGNTPLVQLNSVVPGGAGTVAAKIEYLNPGGSAKDRIAVKMIDAAEASGELRPGGTIVEPTSGNTGVGLALVAQQRGYKCIFVCPDKVSEDKQNVLRAYGADVVVCPTAVPPDHPDSYYSVSNRLVEEIDGAWKPDQYSNPMGPASHYETTGPEIWADTDGKVTHFVAGVGTGGTITGAGRYLKEVSGGKVRVVGVDPEGSVYSGGTGRPYLVEGVGEDFWPSAYDPTVPDEIIAVSDADSFEMTRRLAREEALLVGGSCGMAVVAAVKVAEAAGPDALVVVLLPDGGRGYLSKVFNDAWMSSYGFLRTRLDGSVEESTVGDVLRGKSGALPDLVHTHPQETVRDAVSILREYGVSQMPVVGAEPPVMAGEVAGSVSERELLSAVFEGRAKLADAVSQHMSPPLPLIGAGELVSTAAKTLRECDAVMVVEEGKPVGVLTRHDLLGFLSDGNIRR
;
A
#
# COMPACT_ATOMS: atom_id res chain seq x y z
N MET A 1 -20.73 -3.97 -37.11
CA MET A 1 -19.62 -4.23 -36.17
C MET A 1 -19.14 -2.87 -35.65
N ARG A 2 -19.08 -2.66 -34.33
CA ARG A 2 -18.56 -1.41 -33.75
C ARG A 2 -17.04 -1.58 -33.63
N ILE A 3 -16.28 -0.99 -34.55
CA ILE A 3 -14.81 -0.98 -34.52
C ILE A 3 -14.38 0.30 -33.78
N ALA A 4 -13.68 0.16 -32.66
CA ALA A 4 -13.13 1.30 -31.93
C ALA A 4 -12.00 1.95 -32.74
N ARG A 5 -11.94 3.28 -32.77
CA ARG A 5 -10.89 4.02 -33.51
C ARG A 5 -9.61 4.19 -32.71
N HIS A 6 -9.72 4.11 -31.39
CA HIS A 6 -8.61 4.15 -30.45
C HIS A 6 -8.94 3.33 -29.21
N VAL A 7 -7.92 2.85 -28.51
CA VAL A 7 -8.10 1.98 -27.34
C VAL A 7 -8.83 2.68 -26.18
N SER A 8 -8.69 4.01 -26.07
CA SER A 8 -9.43 4.84 -25.08
C SER A 8 -10.95 4.77 -25.25
N GLU A 9 -11.48 4.47 -26.44
CA GLU A 9 -12.93 4.27 -26.65
C GLU A 9 -13.45 3.00 -25.97
N LEU A 10 -12.56 2.14 -25.48
CA LEU A 10 -12.84 0.93 -24.72
C LEU A 10 -12.75 1.14 -23.21
N ILE A 11 -12.51 2.37 -22.73
CA ILE A 11 -12.54 2.70 -21.31
C ILE A 11 -14.00 2.62 -20.82
N GLY A 12 -14.19 1.97 -19.69
CA GLY A 12 -15.49 1.70 -19.08
C GLY A 12 -16.15 0.42 -19.58
N ASN A 13 -17.41 0.21 -19.20
CA ASN A 13 -18.16 -1.03 -19.47
C ASN A 13 -17.41 -2.29 -19.00
N THR A 14 -16.72 -2.19 -17.87
CA THR A 14 -15.97 -3.29 -17.27
C THR A 14 -16.94 -4.32 -16.68
N PRO A 15 -16.62 -5.62 -16.68
CA PRO A 15 -17.57 -6.63 -16.24
C PRO A 15 -17.75 -6.66 -14.72
N LEU A 16 -18.92 -7.14 -14.28
CA LEU A 16 -19.14 -7.67 -12.94
C LEU A 16 -18.90 -9.18 -12.95
N VAL A 17 -18.11 -9.68 -12.00
CA VAL A 17 -17.81 -11.10 -11.84
C VAL A 17 -18.14 -11.53 -10.42
N GLN A 18 -19.00 -12.52 -10.24
CA GLN A 18 -19.30 -13.08 -8.93
C GLN A 18 -18.08 -13.81 -8.36
N LEU A 19 -17.73 -13.50 -7.11
CA LEU A 19 -16.74 -14.24 -6.32
C LEU A 19 -17.43 -15.45 -5.67
N ASN A 20 -16.79 -16.62 -5.73
CA ASN A 20 -17.40 -17.88 -5.31
C ASN A 20 -16.61 -18.56 -4.19
N SER A 21 -15.33 -18.79 -4.41
CA SER A 21 -14.44 -19.55 -3.52
C SER A 21 -14.07 -18.76 -2.26
N VAL A 22 -13.84 -17.45 -2.38
CA VAL A 22 -13.41 -16.62 -1.25
C VAL A 22 -14.56 -16.16 -0.36
N VAL A 23 -15.81 -16.34 -0.82
CA VAL A 23 -17.03 -15.95 -0.11
C VAL A 23 -17.62 -17.17 0.60
N PRO A 24 -17.81 -17.12 1.93
CA PRO A 24 -18.33 -18.26 2.67
C PRO A 24 -19.82 -18.52 2.36
N GLY A 25 -20.22 -19.78 2.45
CA GLY A 25 -21.62 -20.17 2.24
C GLY A 25 -22.56 -19.51 3.25
N GLY A 26 -23.69 -18.99 2.77
CA GLY A 26 -24.68 -18.28 3.59
C GLY A 26 -24.49 -16.77 3.68
N ALA A 27 -23.36 -16.25 3.21
CA ALA A 27 -23.17 -14.82 2.98
C ALA A 27 -23.94 -14.33 1.74
N GLY A 28 -24.12 -13.02 1.63
CA GLY A 28 -24.63 -12.37 0.42
C GLY A 28 -23.73 -12.58 -0.80
N THR A 29 -24.30 -12.35 -1.98
CA THR A 29 -23.54 -12.42 -3.23
C THR A 29 -22.53 -11.27 -3.29
N VAL A 30 -21.25 -11.57 -3.52
CA VAL A 30 -20.21 -10.55 -3.78
C VAL A 30 -19.87 -10.54 -5.27
N ALA A 31 -20.15 -9.43 -5.95
CA ALA A 31 -19.84 -9.19 -7.36
C ALA A 31 -18.71 -8.17 -7.50
N ALA A 32 -17.59 -8.58 -8.10
CA ALA A 32 -16.43 -7.75 -8.33
C ALA A 32 -16.55 -6.96 -9.64
N LYS A 33 -16.48 -5.62 -9.58
CA LYS A 33 -16.35 -4.72 -10.74
C LYS A 33 -14.89 -4.64 -11.17
N ILE A 34 -14.58 -5.26 -12.30
CA ILE A 34 -13.21 -5.57 -12.73
C ILE A 34 -12.59 -4.40 -13.51
N GLU A 35 -12.14 -3.37 -12.81
CA GLU A 35 -11.64 -2.14 -13.44
C GLU A 35 -10.28 -2.29 -14.13
N TYR A 36 -9.54 -3.36 -13.85
CA TYR A 36 -8.28 -3.61 -14.55
C TYR A 36 -8.44 -4.05 -16.02
N LEU A 37 -9.67 -4.32 -16.47
CA LEU A 37 -9.98 -4.58 -17.87
C LEU A 37 -10.17 -3.31 -18.70
N ASN A 38 -10.10 -2.12 -18.07
CA ASN A 38 -9.81 -0.90 -18.81
C ASN A 38 -8.45 -1.02 -19.53
N PRO A 39 -8.26 -0.37 -20.69
CA PRO A 39 -7.10 -0.59 -21.56
C PRO A 39 -5.75 -0.16 -20.97
N GLY A 40 -5.71 0.81 -20.07
CA GLY A 40 -4.56 1.21 -19.27
C GLY A 40 -4.39 0.36 -18.01
N GLY A 41 -5.29 -0.58 -17.75
CA GLY A 41 -5.17 -1.59 -16.69
C GLY A 41 -5.72 -1.16 -15.34
N SER A 42 -6.48 -0.06 -15.26
CA SER A 42 -7.04 0.41 -13.98
C SER A 42 -8.29 1.31 -14.11
N ALA A 43 -8.95 1.53 -12.97
CA ALA A 43 -10.05 2.49 -12.82
C ALA A 43 -9.66 3.94 -13.13
N LYS A 44 -8.36 4.27 -13.10
CA LYS A 44 -7.89 5.65 -13.30
C LYS A 44 -7.95 6.12 -14.75
N ASP A 45 -8.15 5.19 -15.69
CA ASP A 45 -8.41 5.51 -17.08
C ASP A 45 -9.67 6.38 -17.25
N ARG A 46 -10.70 6.12 -16.43
CA ARG A 46 -11.98 6.86 -16.45
C ARG A 46 -11.79 8.32 -16.08
N ILE A 47 -11.03 8.59 -15.02
CA ILE A 47 -10.78 9.96 -14.57
C ILE A 47 -9.90 10.71 -15.58
N ALA A 48 -8.96 10.03 -16.23
CA ALA A 48 -8.07 10.64 -17.21
C ALA A 48 -8.85 11.21 -18.40
N VAL A 49 -9.79 10.43 -18.96
CA VAL A 49 -10.68 10.91 -20.03
C VAL A 49 -11.46 12.13 -19.57
N LYS A 50 -12.13 12.04 -18.41
CA LYS A 50 -13.01 13.10 -17.92
C LYS A 50 -12.27 14.40 -17.60
N MET A 51 -11.08 14.31 -16.98
CA MET A 51 -10.25 15.48 -16.68
C MET A 51 -9.74 16.16 -17.95
N ILE A 52 -9.28 15.39 -18.94
CA ILE A 52 -8.79 15.93 -20.22
C ILE A 52 -9.94 16.57 -21.01
N ASP A 53 -11.10 15.90 -21.12
CA ASP A 53 -12.26 16.45 -21.83
C ASP A 53 -12.73 17.79 -21.20
N ALA A 54 -12.70 17.88 -19.86
CA ALA A 54 -13.04 19.11 -19.17
C ALA A 54 -12.02 20.24 -19.39
N ALA A 55 -10.72 19.92 -19.34
CA ALA A 55 -9.64 20.89 -19.57
C ALA A 55 -9.59 21.38 -21.02
N GLU A 56 -9.92 20.52 -22.00
CA GLU A 56 -10.10 20.90 -23.39
C GLU A 56 -11.29 21.86 -23.56
N ALA A 57 -12.42 21.55 -22.89
CA ALA A 57 -13.62 22.37 -22.97
C ALA A 57 -13.48 23.74 -22.29
N SER A 58 -12.74 23.82 -21.18
CA SER A 58 -12.45 25.07 -20.48
C SER A 58 -11.36 25.90 -21.17
N GLY A 59 -10.55 25.27 -22.02
CA GLY A 59 -9.39 25.89 -22.67
C GLY A 59 -8.12 25.94 -21.82
N GLU A 60 -8.12 25.28 -20.65
CA GLU A 60 -6.94 25.10 -19.80
C GLU A 60 -5.88 24.21 -20.46
N LEU A 61 -6.32 23.18 -21.19
CA LEU A 61 -5.45 22.35 -22.01
C LEU A 61 -5.65 22.67 -23.49
N ARG A 62 -4.64 23.29 -24.10
CA ARG A 62 -4.66 23.71 -25.52
C ARG A 62 -4.08 22.61 -26.42
N PRO A 63 -4.47 22.54 -27.71
CA PRO A 63 -3.89 21.59 -28.66
C PRO A 63 -2.36 21.60 -28.66
N GLY A 64 -1.74 20.43 -28.50
CA GLY A 64 -0.29 20.28 -28.41
C GLY A 64 0.33 20.66 -27.06
N GLY A 65 -0.49 20.97 -26.04
CA GLY A 65 -0.07 21.27 -24.67
C GLY A 65 0.57 20.10 -23.94
N THR A 66 1.00 20.35 -22.70
CA THR A 66 1.74 19.38 -21.88
C THR A 66 0.97 19.05 -20.61
N ILE A 67 0.72 17.78 -20.36
CA ILE A 67 0.14 17.30 -19.10
C ILE A 67 1.29 17.03 -18.13
N VAL A 68 1.26 17.68 -16.96
CA VAL A 68 2.26 17.48 -15.90
C VAL A 68 1.54 17.00 -14.65
N GLU A 69 1.84 15.78 -14.17
CA GLU A 69 1.15 15.23 -12.99
C GLU A 69 2.16 14.55 -12.04
N PRO A 70 2.06 14.79 -10.71
CA PRO A 70 2.80 14.02 -9.72
C PRO A 70 2.12 12.66 -9.56
N THR A 71 2.68 11.61 -10.17
CA THR A 71 2.06 10.28 -10.17
C THR A 71 3.09 9.19 -10.37
N SER A 72 2.85 8.06 -9.71
CA SER A 72 3.73 6.89 -9.72
C SER A 72 3.05 5.63 -10.27
N GLY A 73 1.82 5.74 -10.76
CA GLY A 73 1.02 4.56 -11.06
C GLY A 73 -0.13 4.81 -12.03
N ASN A 74 -1.30 4.32 -11.64
CA ASN A 74 -2.45 4.13 -12.50
C ASN A 74 -2.95 5.41 -13.21
N THR A 75 -2.98 6.55 -12.52
CA THR A 75 -3.42 7.83 -13.12
C THR A 75 -2.47 8.31 -14.22
N GLY A 76 -1.16 8.10 -14.06
CA GLY A 76 -0.18 8.45 -15.10
C GLY A 76 -0.39 7.63 -16.36
N VAL A 77 -0.64 6.33 -16.22
CA VAL A 77 -0.93 5.45 -17.36
C VAL A 77 -2.20 5.88 -18.10
N GLY A 78 -3.28 6.15 -17.36
CA GLY A 78 -4.54 6.63 -17.96
C GLY A 78 -4.37 7.95 -18.72
N LEU A 79 -3.65 8.91 -18.12
CA LEU A 79 -3.36 10.21 -18.75
C LEU A 79 -2.50 10.04 -20.02
N ALA A 80 -1.44 9.23 -19.96
CA ALA A 80 -0.56 8.97 -21.10
C ALA A 80 -1.30 8.34 -22.29
N LEU A 81 -2.19 7.39 -22.01
CA LEU A 81 -3.00 6.70 -23.00
C LEU A 81 -3.93 7.67 -23.74
N VAL A 82 -4.62 8.55 -23.02
CA VAL A 82 -5.52 9.54 -23.62
C VAL A 82 -4.73 10.64 -24.32
N ALA A 83 -3.60 11.09 -23.75
CA ALA A 83 -2.71 12.08 -24.33
C ALA A 83 -2.17 11.68 -25.70
N GLN A 84 -1.77 10.41 -25.87
CA GLN A 84 -1.28 9.89 -27.15
C GLN A 84 -2.32 10.10 -28.27
N GLN A 85 -3.58 9.81 -28.00
CA GLN A 85 -4.65 9.98 -28.99
C GLN A 85 -4.90 11.45 -29.34
N ARG A 86 -4.83 12.33 -28.33
CA ARG A 86 -5.20 13.75 -28.43
C ARG A 86 -4.02 14.64 -28.85
N GLY A 87 -2.81 14.09 -28.91
CA GLY A 87 -1.60 14.80 -29.32
C GLY A 87 -0.98 15.68 -28.22
N TYR A 88 -1.14 15.29 -26.95
CA TYR A 88 -0.50 15.97 -25.82
C TYR A 88 0.83 15.32 -25.45
N LYS A 89 1.73 16.13 -24.88
CA LYS A 89 2.94 15.64 -24.20
C LYS A 89 2.60 15.29 -22.76
N CYS A 90 3.30 14.32 -22.18
CA CYS A 90 3.16 13.98 -20.77
C CYS A 90 4.50 14.06 -20.06
N ILE A 91 4.53 14.70 -18.90
CA ILE A 91 5.64 14.70 -17.96
C ILE A 91 5.12 14.22 -16.61
N PHE A 92 5.57 13.06 -16.16
CA PHE A 92 5.20 12.52 -14.86
C PHE A 92 6.35 12.68 -13.88
N VAL A 93 6.03 13.22 -12.71
CA VAL A 93 6.99 13.43 -11.63
C VAL A 93 6.75 12.40 -10.55
N CYS A 94 7.75 11.60 -10.22
CA CYS A 94 7.61 10.51 -9.25
C CYS A 94 8.80 10.44 -8.29
N PRO A 95 8.59 9.98 -7.04
CA PRO A 95 9.70 9.77 -6.12
C PRO A 95 10.58 8.56 -6.51
N ASP A 96 11.85 8.56 -6.12
CA ASP A 96 12.84 7.51 -6.41
C ASP A 96 12.52 6.13 -5.81
N LYS A 97 11.57 6.04 -4.86
CA LYS A 97 11.02 4.77 -4.36
C LYS A 97 10.12 4.03 -5.36
N VAL A 98 9.68 4.69 -6.43
CA VAL A 98 8.82 4.09 -7.45
C VAL A 98 9.62 3.12 -8.30
N SER A 99 9.12 1.89 -8.44
CA SER A 99 9.84 0.84 -9.16
C SER A 99 10.17 1.23 -10.60
N GLU A 100 11.32 0.76 -11.07
CA GLU A 100 11.78 1.00 -12.44
C GLU A 100 10.76 0.53 -13.48
N ASP A 101 10.10 -0.61 -13.25
CA ASP A 101 9.04 -1.14 -14.11
C ASP A 101 7.89 -0.15 -14.30
N LYS A 102 7.44 0.53 -13.24
CA LYS A 102 6.36 1.53 -13.32
C LYS A 102 6.80 2.75 -14.13
N GLN A 103 8.05 3.20 -13.94
CA GLN A 103 8.62 4.29 -14.73
C GLN A 103 8.74 3.89 -16.22
N ASN A 104 9.15 2.65 -16.49
CA ASN A 104 9.31 2.12 -17.84
C ASN A 104 7.98 1.99 -18.59
N VAL A 105 6.90 1.63 -17.89
CA VAL A 105 5.55 1.66 -18.48
C VAL A 105 5.17 3.06 -18.94
N LEU A 106 5.39 4.09 -18.11
CA LEU A 106 5.09 5.48 -18.49
C LEU A 106 5.92 5.94 -19.69
N ARG A 107 7.23 5.64 -19.70
CA ARG A 107 8.12 5.92 -20.84
C ARG A 107 7.68 5.19 -22.11
N ALA A 108 7.20 3.95 -22.00
CA ALA A 108 6.69 3.18 -23.15
C ALA A 108 5.44 3.80 -23.77
N TYR A 109 4.62 4.51 -22.97
CA TYR A 109 3.51 5.33 -23.47
C TYR A 109 3.95 6.69 -24.02
N GLY A 110 5.25 6.97 -24.07
CA GLY A 110 5.81 8.21 -24.63
C GLY A 110 5.85 9.39 -23.66
N ALA A 111 5.72 9.14 -22.35
CA ALA A 111 5.86 10.18 -21.34
C ALA A 111 7.31 10.39 -20.91
N ASP A 112 7.67 11.63 -20.62
CA ASP A 112 8.89 11.95 -19.89
C ASP A 112 8.66 11.66 -18.40
N VAL A 113 9.65 11.06 -17.74
CA VAL A 113 9.57 10.71 -16.31
C VAL A 113 10.68 11.41 -15.55
N VAL A 114 10.30 12.30 -14.65
CA VAL A 114 11.19 13.05 -13.76
C VAL A 114 11.19 12.36 -12.40
N VAL A 115 12.36 11.89 -11.98
CA VAL A 115 12.54 11.21 -10.68
C VAL A 115 13.06 12.20 -9.64
N CYS A 116 12.37 12.28 -8.51
CA CYS A 116 12.70 13.17 -7.40
C CYS A 116 13.11 12.37 -6.15
N PRO A 117 13.98 12.91 -5.28
CA PRO A 117 14.36 12.23 -4.04
C PRO A 117 13.17 12.02 -3.12
N THR A 118 13.02 10.82 -2.55
CA THR A 118 11.97 10.54 -1.54
C THR A 118 12.28 11.22 -0.21
N ALA A 119 13.56 11.34 0.16
CA ALA A 119 14.01 11.78 1.48
C ALA A 119 14.00 13.32 1.65
N VAL A 120 12.97 14.00 1.16
CA VAL A 120 12.78 15.44 1.34
C VAL A 120 11.33 15.76 1.77
N PRO A 121 11.11 16.79 2.60
CA PRO A 121 9.75 17.24 2.95
C PRO A 121 8.92 17.67 1.73
N PRO A 122 7.57 17.60 1.78
CA PRO A 122 6.71 17.97 0.65
C PRO A 122 6.89 19.40 0.12
N ASP A 123 7.25 20.36 0.98
CA ASP A 123 7.51 21.76 0.64
C ASP A 123 8.95 22.02 0.13
N HIS A 124 9.83 21.01 0.19
CA HIS A 124 11.17 21.10 -0.35
C HIS A 124 11.14 21.34 -1.88
N PRO A 125 12.02 22.18 -2.45
CA PRO A 125 12.02 22.48 -3.89
C PRO A 125 12.26 21.26 -4.80
N ASP A 126 12.92 20.22 -4.26
CA ASP A 126 13.16 18.95 -4.97
C ASP A 126 12.11 17.88 -4.68
N SER A 127 11.08 18.18 -3.88
CA SER A 127 9.96 17.26 -3.72
C SER A 127 9.25 17.09 -5.06
N TYR A 128 8.71 15.90 -5.33
CA TYR A 128 7.98 15.67 -6.59
C TYR A 128 6.75 16.58 -6.73
N TYR A 129 6.16 17.05 -5.63
CA TYR A 129 5.09 18.05 -5.64
C TYR A 129 5.59 19.41 -6.13
N SER A 130 6.66 19.92 -5.54
CA SER A 130 7.26 21.21 -5.90
C SER A 130 7.80 21.19 -7.33
N VAL A 131 8.46 20.10 -7.72
CA VAL A 131 8.95 19.92 -9.09
C VAL A 131 7.80 19.87 -10.09
N SER A 132 6.71 19.16 -9.78
CA SER A 132 5.52 19.16 -10.64
C SER A 132 4.91 20.55 -10.78
N ASN A 133 4.78 21.32 -9.69
CA ASN A 133 4.25 22.68 -9.74
C ASN A 133 5.15 23.61 -10.56
N ARG A 134 6.47 23.55 -10.33
CA ARG A 134 7.46 24.33 -11.06
C ARG A 134 7.41 24.05 -12.57
N LEU A 135 7.33 22.77 -12.96
CA LEU A 135 7.21 22.39 -14.37
C LEU A 135 5.95 22.96 -15.04
N VAL A 136 4.84 23.04 -14.31
CA VAL A 136 3.59 23.65 -14.81
C VAL A 136 3.75 25.17 -15.00
N GLU A 137 4.49 25.84 -14.12
CA GLU A 137 4.78 27.27 -14.22
C GLU A 137 5.79 27.61 -15.33
N GLU A 138 6.79 26.75 -15.54
CA GLU A 138 7.88 26.97 -16.48
C GLU A 138 7.56 26.58 -17.93
N ILE A 139 6.66 25.60 -18.14
CA ILE A 139 6.32 25.10 -19.48
C ILE A 139 5.07 25.80 -19.99
N ASP A 140 5.22 26.60 -21.06
CA ASP A 140 4.08 27.24 -21.72
C ASP A 140 3.08 26.18 -22.23
N GLY A 141 1.79 26.37 -21.89
CA GLY A 141 0.72 25.42 -22.21
C GLY A 141 0.76 24.13 -21.39
N ALA A 142 1.49 24.09 -20.27
CA ALA A 142 1.37 23.00 -19.31
C ALA A 142 0.10 23.10 -18.48
N TRP A 143 -0.48 21.94 -18.18
CA TRP A 143 -1.67 21.79 -17.35
C TRP A 143 -1.46 20.64 -16.36
N LYS A 144 -1.90 20.88 -15.13
CA LYS A 144 -1.88 19.91 -14.05
C LYS A 144 -3.28 19.39 -13.78
N PRO A 145 -3.55 18.09 -14.01
CA PRO A 145 -4.84 17.48 -13.68
C PRO A 145 -5.21 17.60 -12.20
N ASP A 146 -4.25 17.45 -11.29
CA ASP A 146 -4.43 17.52 -9.83
C ASP A 146 -5.53 16.59 -9.29
N GLN A 147 -5.34 15.28 -9.46
CA GLN A 147 -6.37 14.26 -9.18
C GLN A 147 -6.94 14.27 -7.74
N TYR A 148 -6.25 14.89 -6.78
CA TYR A 148 -6.69 14.97 -5.38
C TYR A 148 -7.77 16.03 -5.18
N SER A 149 -7.76 17.08 -6.00
CA SER A 149 -8.69 18.20 -5.90
C SER A 149 -9.68 18.31 -7.06
N ASN A 150 -9.37 17.67 -8.19
CA ASN A 150 -10.14 17.81 -9.41
C ASN A 150 -11.55 17.20 -9.30
N PRO A 151 -12.64 17.99 -9.45
CA PRO A 151 -14.00 17.51 -9.33
C PRO A 151 -14.38 16.50 -10.43
N MET A 152 -13.60 16.42 -11.51
CA MET A 152 -13.81 15.45 -12.59
C MET A 152 -13.45 14.03 -12.18
N GLY A 153 -12.65 13.84 -11.12
CA GLY A 153 -12.43 12.53 -10.50
C GLY A 153 -13.76 11.89 -10.08
N PRO A 154 -14.48 12.47 -9.09
CA PRO A 154 -15.82 12.04 -8.72
C PRO A 154 -16.84 12.05 -9.86
N ALA A 155 -16.85 13.11 -10.68
CA ALA A 155 -17.84 13.22 -11.77
C ALA A 155 -17.74 12.06 -12.76
N SER A 156 -16.53 11.59 -13.09
CA SER A 156 -16.34 10.45 -13.99
C SER A 156 -17.05 9.19 -13.49
N HIS A 157 -16.96 8.90 -12.18
CA HIS A 157 -17.54 7.72 -11.57
C HIS A 157 -19.04 7.87 -11.33
N TYR A 158 -19.51 9.09 -11.09
CA TYR A 158 -20.95 9.41 -11.02
C TYR A 158 -21.63 9.20 -12.38
N GLU A 159 -20.98 9.61 -13.47
CA GLU A 159 -21.54 9.54 -14.83
C GLU A 159 -21.36 8.17 -15.50
N THR A 160 -20.42 7.34 -15.03
CA THR A 160 -20.11 6.05 -15.68
C THR A 160 -20.16 4.87 -14.72
N THR A 161 -19.25 4.78 -13.76
CA THR A 161 -19.11 3.61 -12.87
C THR A 161 -20.38 3.30 -12.08
N GLY A 162 -21.01 4.30 -11.46
CA GLY A 162 -22.29 4.14 -10.74
C GLY A 162 -23.42 3.63 -11.65
N PRO A 163 -23.70 4.30 -12.78
CA PRO A 163 -24.68 3.85 -13.78
C PRO A 163 -24.43 2.43 -14.30
N GLU A 164 -23.18 2.08 -14.59
CA GLU A 164 -22.82 0.71 -15.02
C GLU A 164 -23.17 -0.30 -13.93
N ILE A 165 -22.77 -0.06 -12.67
CA ILE A 165 -23.10 -0.97 -11.55
C ILE A 165 -24.61 -1.12 -11.38
N TRP A 166 -25.36 -0.02 -11.45
CA TRP A 166 -26.81 -0.06 -11.33
C TRP A 166 -27.47 -0.86 -12.46
N ALA A 167 -27.04 -0.63 -13.70
CA ALA A 167 -27.55 -1.34 -14.87
C ALA A 167 -27.18 -2.83 -14.84
N ASP A 168 -25.91 -3.16 -14.56
CA ASP A 168 -25.38 -4.53 -14.56
C ASP A 168 -26.00 -5.40 -13.44
N THR A 169 -26.62 -4.77 -12.42
CA THR A 169 -27.30 -5.45 -11.31
C THR A 169 -28.82 -5.41 -11.38
N ASP A 170 -29.41 -4.91 -12.46
CA ASP A 170 -30.85 -4.62 -12.57
C ASP A 170 -31.38 -3.75 -11.41
N GLY A 171 -30.55 -2.87 -10.85
CA GLY A 171 -30.88 -2.05 -9.68
C GLY A 171 -31.04 -2.84 -8.37
N LYS A 172 -30.53 -4.08 -8.29
CA LYS A 172 -30.64 -4.95 -7.11
C LYS A 172 -29.45 -4.81 -6.14
N VAL A 173 -28.42 -4.05 -6.50
CA VAL A 173 -27.28 -3.80 -5.61
C VAL A 173 -27.78 -3.26 -4.27
N THR A 174 -27.26 -3.81 -3.17
CA THR A 174 -27.62 -3.43 -1.80
C THR A 174 -26.47 -2.69 -1.12
N HIS A 175 -25.23 -3.08 -1.42
CA HIS A 175 -24.02 -2.49 -0.86
C HIS A 175 -23.02 -2.24 -1.98
N PHE A 176 -22.37 -1.08 -1.94
CA PHE A 176 -21.22 -0.75 -2.78
C PHE A 176 -19.99 -0.55 -1.92
N VAL A 177 -18.94 -1.33 -2.19
CA VAL A 177 -17.70 -1.38 -1.42
C VAL A 177 -16.55 -0.91 -2.30
N ALA A 178 -15.79 0.08 -1.84
CA ALA A 178 -14.65 0.61 -2.58
C ALA A 178 -13.51 1.06 -1.67
N GLY A 179 -12.27 0.76 -2.07
CA GLY A 179 -11.08 1.33 -1.44
C GLY A 179 -11.01 2.84 -1.63
N VAL A 180 -10.59 3.57 -0.58
CA VAL A 180 -10.50 5.04 -0.59
C VAL A 180 -9.03 5.45 -0.77
N GLY A 181 -8.72 6.18 -1.84
CA GLY A 181 -7.42 6.86 -2.05
C GLY A 181 -7.67 8.36 -2.15
N THR A 182 -7.71 8.90 -3.38
CA THR A 182 -8.19 10.28 -3.63
C THR A 182 -9.66 10.51 -3.25
N GLY A 183 -10.43 9.45 -3.01
CA GLY A 183 -11.85 9.50 -2.69
C GLY A 183 -12.80 9.68 -3.87
N GLY A 184 -12.28 9.90 -5.10
CA GLY A 184 -13.12 10.15 -6.28
C GLY A 184 -14.08 9.01 -6.62
N THR A 185 -13.60 7.76 -6.59
CA THR A 185 -14.40 6.59 -6.96
C THR A 185 -15.58 6.37 -6.01
N ILE A 186 -15.32 6.35 -4.69
CA ILE A 186 -16.37 6.14 -3.70
C ILE A 186 -17.38 7.29 -3.67
N THR A 187 -16.90 8.52 -3.79
CA THR A 187 -17.75 9.72 -3.83
C THR A 187 -18.66 9.71 -5.05
N GLY A 188 -18.10 9.52 -6.24
CA GLY A 188 -18.85 9.58 -7.49
C GLY A 188 -19.85 8.45 -7.64
N ALA A 189 -19.38 7.21 -7.62
CA ALA A 189 -20.25 6.04 -7.80
C ALA A 189 -21.22 5.88 -6.63
N GLY A 190 -20.76 6.11 -5.39
CA GLY A 190 -21.61 6.03 -4.20
C GLY A 190 -22.74 7.06 -4.20
N ARG A 191 -22.45 8.31 -4.59
CA ARG A 191 -23.48 9.36 -4.71
C ARG A 191 -24.55 8.99 -5.73
N TYR A 192 -24.15 8.54 -6.93
CA TYR A 192 -25.10 8.08 -7.95
C TYR A 192 -25.99 6.95 -7.42
N LEU A 193 -25.38 5.93 -6.81
CA LEU A 193 -26.11 4.76 -6.30
C LEU A 193 -27.07 5.13 -5.16
N LYS A 194 -26.69 6.06 -4.27
CA LYS A 194 -27.59 6.58 -3.25
C LYS A 194 -28.77 7.33 -3.86
N GLU A 195 -28.52 8.20 -4.83
CA GLU A 195 -29.58 8.98 -5.49
C GLU A 195 -30.59 8.08 -6.23
N VAL A 196 -30.11 7.18 -7.10
CA VAL A 196 -30.99 6.32 -7.92
C VAL A 196 -31.76 5.30 -7.09
N SER A 197 -31.21 4.86 -5.95
CA SER A 197 -31.86 3.90 -5.06
C SER A 197 -32.77 4.55 -4.01
N GLY A 198 -32.82 5.89 -3.94
CA GLY A 198 -33.53 6.61 -2.87
C GLY A 198 -32.91 6.39 -1.49
N GLY A 199 -31.59 6.26 -1.43
CA GLY A 199 -30.81 6.05 -0.21
C GLY A 199 -30.78 4.62 0.32
N LYS A 200 -31.28 3.64 -0.45
CA LYS A 200 -31.31 2.23 -0.04
C LYS A 200 -29.95 1.55 -0.14
N VAL A 201 -29.15 1.90 -1.14
CA VAL A 201 -27.80 1.35 -1.31
C VAL A 201 -26.89 1.90 -0.22
N ARG A 202 -26.27 0.99 0.52
CA ARG A 202 -25.24 1.31 1.52
C ARG A 202 -23.89 1.45 0.83
N VAL A 203 -23.15 2.50 1.14
CA VAL A 203 -21.82 2.77 0.58
C VAL A 203 -20.78 2.56 1.67
N VAL A 204 -19.85 1.63 1.44
CA VAL A 204 -18.83 1.22 2.40
C VAL A 204 -17.46 1.58 1.86
N GLY A 205 -16.74 2.45 2.56
CA GLY A 205 -15.35 2.74 2.27
C GLY A 205 -14.42 1.73 2.92
N VAL A 206 -13.30 1.46 2.25
CA VAL A 206 -12.27 0.57 2.76
C VAL A 206 -10.95 1.32 2.78
N ASP A 207 -10.25 1.26 3.89
CA ASP A 207 -9.04 2.04 4.15
C ASP A 207 -7.95 1.17 4.78
N PRO A 208 -6.66 1.32 4.43
CA PRO A 208 -5.59 0.68 5.18
C PRO A 208 -5.52 1.18 6.62
N GLU A 209 -5.19 0.27 7.55
CA GLU A 209 -4.88 0.66 8.93
C GLU A 209 -3.78 1.74 8.97
N GLY A 210 -4.04 2.82 9.68
CA GLY A 210 -3.08 3.91 9.89
C GLY A 210 -3.31 5.13 9.00
N SER A 211 -4.14 5.04 7.96
CA SER A 211 -4.56 6.19 7.16
C SER A 211 -5.60 7.07 7.90
N VAL A 212 -5.74 8.33 7.47
CA VAL A 212 -6.69 9.29 8.07
C VAL A 212 -8.16 8.87 7.95
N TYR A 213 -8.56 8.09 6.93
CA TYR A 213 -9.97 7.69 6.77
C TYR A 213 -10.41 6.71 7.86
N SER A 214 -9.51 5.87 8.34
CA SER A 214 -9.69 4.94 9.46
C SER A 214 -9.35 5.52 10.83
N GLY A 215 -9.11 6.85 10.92
CA GLY A 215 -8.80 7.55 12.18
C GLY A 215 -7.33 7.49 12.60
N GLY A 216 -6.44 7.04 11.71
CA GLY A 216 -5.00 7.09 11.89
C GLY A 216 -4.40 8.47 11.59
N THR A 217 -3.07 8.55 11.68
CA THR A 217 -2.31 9.79 11.44
C THR A 217 -1.57 9.80 10.10
N GLY A 218 -1.89 8.88 9.19
CA GLY A 218 -1.12 8.64 7.96
C GLY A 218 0.13 7.78 8.19
N ARG A 219 0.09 6.85 9.17
CA ARG A 219 1.22 5.93 9.44
C ARG A 219 1.51 5.06 8.21
N PRO A 220 2.77 4.66 7.99
CA PRO A 220 3.17 3.95 6.78
C PRO A 220 2.55 2.54 6.71
N TYR A 221 1.94 2.23 5.57
CA TYR A 221 1.44 0.91 5.16
C TYR A 221 2.00 0.56 3.77
N LEU A 222 1.91 -0.72 3.37
CA LEU A 222 2.53 -1.25 2.17
C LEU A 222 1.55 -1.44 1.01
N VAL A 223 0.25 -1.54 1.26
CA VAL A 223 -0.76 -1.56 0.19
C VAL A 223 -0.71 -0.24 -0.60
N GLU A 224 -0.71 -0.33 -1.92
CA GLU A 224 -0.58 0.82 -2.82
C GLU A 224 -1.93 1.28 -3.39
N GLY A 225 -2.08 2.60 -3.56
CA GLY A 225 -3.20 3.22 -4.29
C GLY A 225 -4.47 3.52 -3.46
N VAL A 226 -4.38 3.32 -2.14
CA VAL A 226 -5.43 3.58 -1.13
C VAL A 226 -4.79 4.16 0.13
N GLY A 227 -5.61 4.77 0.97
CA GLY A 227 -5.23 5.55 2.14
C GLY A 227 -4.51 6.85 1.77
N GLU A 228 -4.66 7.86 2.62
CA GLU A 228 -3.94 9.13 2.57
C GLU A 228 -3.47 9.57 3.97
N ASP A 229 -2.57 10.57 4.00
CA ASP A 229 -2.13 11.32 5.20
C ASP A 229 -2.79 12.71 5.30
N PHE A 230 -3.61 13.09 4.31
CA PHE A 230 -4.45 14.28 4.29
C PHE A 230 -5.85 13.98 3.74
N TRP A 231 -6.76 14.97 3.75
CA TRP A 231 -8.12 14.85 3.22
C TRP A 231 -8.21 15.48 1.82
N PRO A 232 -8.27 14.70 0.73
CA PRO A 232 -8.45 15.22 -0.63
C PRO A 232 -9.83 15.86 -0.79
N SER A 233 -9.94 16.97 -1.53
CA SER A 233 -11.24 17.61 -1.76
C SER A 233 -12.13 16.86 -2.77
N ALA A 234 -11.57 15.89 -3.50
CA ALA A 234 -12.34 14.93 -4.29
C ALA A 234 -13.13 13.92 -3.41
N TYR A 235 -12.81 13.80 -2.12
CA TYR A 235 -13.55 12.97 -1.18
C TYR A 235 -14.71 13.74 -0.52
N ASP A 236 -15.92 13.18 -0.59
CA ASP A 236 -17.07 13.68 0.16
C ASP A 236 -17.38 12.75 1.35
N PRO A 237 -17.09 13.16 2.60
CA PRO A 237 -17.31 12.32 3.78
C PRO A 237 -18.79 12.03 4.07
N THR A 238 -19.73 12.71 3.41
CA THR A 238 -21.16 12.45 3.60
C THR A 238 -21.69 11.28 2.76
N VAL A 239 -20.89 10.79 1.81
CA VAL A 239 -21.30 9.70 0.90
C VAL A 239 -21.16 8.32 1.55
N PRO A 240 -20.01 7.92 2.14
CA PRO A 240 -19.91 6.62 2.80
C PRO A 240 -20.76 6.55 4.06
N ASP A 241 -21.43 5.41 4.28
CA ASP A 241 -22.17 5.11 5.52
C ASP A 241 -21.24 4.58 6.62
N GLU A 242 -20.13 3.95 6.24
CA GLU A 242 -19.10 3.45 7.13
C GLU A 242 -17.74 3.33 6.41
N ILE A 243 -16.67 3.29 7.20
CA ILE A 243 -15.31 3.00 6.74
C ILE A 243 -14.79 1.78 7.50
N ILE A 244 -14.34 0.76 6.77
CA ILE A 244 -13.75 -0.46 7.32
C ILE A 244 -12.24 -0.41 7.14
N ALA A 245 -11.51 -0.42 8.26
CA ALA A 245 -10.06 -0.54 8.26
C ALA A 245 -9.64 -2.00 7.97
N VAL A 246 -8.61 -2.18 7.14
CA VAL A 246 -8.04 -3.49 6.80
C VAL A 246 -6.52 -3.43 6.86
N SER A 247 -5.89 -4.44 7.45
CA SER A 247 -4.44 -4.53 7.56
C SER A 247 -3.79 -4.94 6.23
N ASP A 248 -2.51 -4.61 6.06
CA ASP A 248 -1.69 -5.08 4.93
C ASP A 248 -1.70 -6.62 4.84
N ALA A 249 -1.62 -7.31 5.97
CA ALA A 249 -1.57 -8.77 6.04
C ALA A 249 -2.83 -9.41 5.45
N ASP A 250 -4.01 -8.97 5.89
CA ASP A 250 -5.29 -9.47 5.40
C ASP A 250 -5.51 -9.09 3.93
N SER A 251 -5.10 -7.87 3.55
CA SER A 251 -5.16 -7.40 2.17
C SER A 251 -4.34 -8.30 1.24
N PHE A 252 -3.07 -8.56 1.57
CA PHE A 252 -2.16 -9.33 0.73
C PHE A 252 -2.51 -10.82 0.69
N GLU A 253 -2.97 -11.38 1.80
CA GLU A 253 -3.50 -12.74 1.80
C GLU A 253 -4.68 -12.86 0.84
N MET A 254 -5.68 -11.97 0.96
CA MET A 254 -6.85 -11.99 0.08
C MET A 254 -6.45 -11.76 -1.39
N THR A 255 -5.51 -10.86 -1.69
CA THR A 255 -4.99 -10.67 -3.06
C THR A 255 -4.44 -11.97 -3.65
N ARG A 256 -3.69 -12.76 -2.87
CA ARG A 256 -3.17 -14.06 -3.33
C ARG A 256 -4.29 -15.10 -3.50
N ARG A 257 -5.25 -15.11 -2.59
CA ARG A 257 -6.44 -15.98 -2.67
C ARG A 257 -7.27 -15.68 -3.90
N LEU A 258 -7.51 -14.42 -4.25
CA LEU A 258 -8.21 -14.03 -5.48
C LEU A 258 -7.54 -14.59 -6.74
N ALA A 259 -6.20 -14.54 -6.82
CA ALA A 259 -5.48 -15.12 -7.94
C ALA A 259 -5.60 -16.66 -8.00
N ARG A 260 -5.50 -17.33 -6.86
CA ARG A 260 -5.50 -18.80 -6.76
C ARG A 260 -6.90 -19.43 -6.84
N GLU A 261 -7.88 -18.80 -6.23
CA GLU A 261 -9.21 -19.36 -5.96
C GLU A 261 -10.29 -18.79 -6.91
N GLU A 262 -10.09 -17.59 -7.47
CA GLU A 262 -11.03 -16.91 -8.38
C GLU A 262 -10.45 -16.64 -9.77
N ALA A 263 -9.17 -16.98 -10.01
CA ALA A 263 -8.42 -16.64 -11.23
C ALA A 263 -8.36 -15.12 -11.53
N LEU A 264 -8.45 -14.28 -10.50
CA LEU A 264 -8.38 -12.83 -10.60
C LEU A 264 -6.99 -12.33 -10.18
N LEU A 265 -6.12 -12.07 -11.16
CA LEU A 265 -4.80 -11.50 -10.91
C LEU A 265 -4.90 -9.98 -10.70
N VAL A 266 -5.01 -9.54 -9.45
CA VAL A 266 -5.32 -8.16 -9.04
C VAL A 266 -4.26 -7.55 -8.11
N GLY A 267 -4.34 -6.24 -7.85
CA GLY A 267 -3.47 -5.54 -6.91
C GLY A 267 -3.79 -5.75 -5.43
N GLY A 268 -2.96 -5.16 -4.56
CA GLY A 268 -3.15 -5.19 -3.09
C GLY A 268 -4.48 -4.57 -2.66
N SER A 269 -4.79 -3.36 -3.15
CA SER A 269 -6.03 -2.64 -2.82
C SER A 269 -7.30 -3.40 -3.19
N CYS A 270 -7.25 -4.27 -4.21
CA CYS A 270 -8.32 -5.19 -4.57
C CYS A 270 -8.56 -6.23 -3.47
N GLY A 271 -7.50 -6.83 -2.93
CA GLY A 271 -7.60 -7.76 -1.80
C GLY A 271 -8.19 -7.09 -0.56
N MET A 272 -7.73 -5.88 -0.24
CA MET A 272 -8.27 -5.04 0.83
C MET A 272 -9.79 -4.84 0.70
N ALA A 273 -10.23 -4.41 -0.49
CA ALA A 273 -11.64 -4.16 -0.77
C ALA A 273 -12.49 -5.45 -0.64
N VAL A 274 -11.96 -6.59 -1.09
CA VAL A 274 -12.66 -7.89 -0.97
C VAL A 274 -12.75 -8.37 0.47
N VAL A 275 -11.73 -8.17 1.31
CA VAL A 275 -11.81 -8.48 2.76
C VAL A 275 -13.00 -7.77 3.39
N ALA A 276 -13.15 -6.47 3.14
CA ALA A 276 -14.29 -5.71 3.64
C ALA A 276 -15.61 -6.16 3.01
N ALA A 277 -15.64 -6.45 1.70
CA ALA A 277 -16.84 -6.89 1.02
C ALA A 277 -17.37 -8.24 1.54
N VAL A 278 -16.48 -9.19 1.86
CA VAL A 278 -16.87 -10.46 2.48
C VAL A 278 -17.46 -10.21 3.87
N LYS A 279 -16.82 -9.39 4.72
CA LYS A 279 -17.36 -9.02 6.04
C LYS A 279 -18.77 -8.40 5.95
N VAL A 280 -18.97 -7.51 4.98
CA VAL A 280 -20.28 -6.89 4.70
C VAL A 280 -21.30 -7.93 4.23
N ALA A 281 -20.91 -8.82 3.32
CA ALA A 281 -21.80 -9.86 2.81
C ALA A 281 -22.21 -10.88 3.89
N GLU A 282 -21.30 -11.25 4.79
CA GLU A 282 -21.60 -12.11 5.94
C GLU A 282 -22.58 -11.43 6.91
N ALA A 283 -22.35 -10.17 7.24
CA ALA A 283 -23.19 -9.42 8.16
C ALA A 283 -24.59 -9.13 7.59
N ALA A 284 -24.69 -8.83 6.30
CA ALA A 284 -25.95 -8.53 5.63
C ALA A 284 -26.80 -9.78 5.32
N GLY A 285 -26.17 -10.96 5.22
CA GLY A 285 -26.83 -12.22 4.96
C GLY A 285 -27.14 -12.50 3.48
N PRO A 286 -27.80 -13.63 3.18
CA PRO A 286 -27.84 -14.23 1.84
C PRO A 286 -28.62 -13.42 0.80
N ASP A 287 -29.52 -12.53 1.21
CA ASP A 287 -30.31 -11.69 0.31
C ASP A 287 -29.53 -10.46 -0.18
N ALA A 288 -28.35 -10.18 0.37
CA ALA A 288 -27.53 -9.05 -0.02
C ALA A 288 -26.84 -9.30 -1.37
N LEU A 289 -26.84 -8.27 -2.21
CA LEU A 289 -25.95 -8.14 -3.36
C LEU A 289 -24.93 -7.04 -3.09
N VAL A 290 -23.70 -7.43 -2.83
CA VAL A 290 -22.56 -6.57 -2.53
C VAL A 290 -21.73 -6.42 -3.80
N VAL A 291 -21.56 -5.18 -4.29
CA VAL A 291 -20.66 -4.90 -5.40
C VAL A 291 -19.37 -4.31 -4.85
N VAL A 292 -18.23 -4.95 -5.15
CA VAL A 292 -16.89 -4.50 -4.74
C VAL A 292 -16.10 -4.05 -5.95
N LEU A 293 -15.47 -2.88 -5.90
CA LEU A 293 -14.65 -2.37 -6.99
C LEU A 293 -13.19 -2.85 -6.86
N LEU A 294 -12.66 -3.48 -7.91
CA LEU A 294 -11.27 -3.94 -7.98
C LEU A 294 -10.46 -3.00 -8.89
N PRO A 295 -9.70 -2.03 -8.33
CA PRO A 295 -9.20 -0.90 -9.11
C PRO A 295 -8.19 -1.23 -10.20
N ASP A 296 -7.34 -2.25 -10.02
CA ASP A 296 -6.22 -2.55 -10.92
C ASP A 296 -5.76 -4.02 -10.91
N GLY A 297 -4.86 -4.31 -11.86
CA GLY A 297 -4.37 -5.66 -12.14
C GLY A 297 -3.06 -6.00 -11.41
N GLY A 298 -2.83 -7.29 -11.19
CA GLY A 298 -1.70 -7.80 -10.40
C GLY A 298 -0.31 -7.67 -11.05
N ARG A 299 -0.24 -7.31 -12.34
CA ARG A 299 1.02 -7.28 -13.12
C ARG A 299 2.05 -6.29 -12.53
N GLY A 300 1.59 -5.15 -12.02
CA GLY A 300 2.46 -4.15 -11.39
C GLY A 300 3.05 -4.58 -10.04
N TYR A 301 2.67 -5.76 -9.54
CA TYR A 301 2.97 -6.23 -8.19
C TYR A 301 3.64 -7.62 -8.16
N LEU A 302 4.09 -8.13 -9.30
CA LEU A 302 4.67 -9.48 -9.41
C LEU A 302 5.92 -9.68 -8.54
N SER A 303 6.76 -8.65 -8.43
CA SER A 303 7.95 -8.64 -7.57
C SER A 303 7.65 -8.32 -6.10
N LYS A 304 6.38 -8.08 -5.75
CA LYS A 304 5.91 -7.71 -4.40
C LYS A 304 4.98 -8.77 -3.82
N VAL A 305 3.67 -8.51 -3.74
CA VAL A 305 2.68 -9.40 -3.13
C VAL A 305 2.69 -10.81 -3.72
N PHE A 306 3.02 -10.98 -5.00
CA PHE A 306 3.11 -12.31 -5.64
C PHE A 306 4.50 -12.97 -5.51
N ASN A 307 5.43 -12.35 -4.81
CA ASN A 307 6.76 -12.88 -4.52
C ASN A 307 6.82 -13.37 -3.06
N ASP A 308 7.09 -14.66 -2.86
CA ASP A 308 7.15 -15.27 -1.52
C ASP A 308 8.28 -14.70 -0.67
N ALA A 309 9.44 -14.36 -1.25
CA ALA A 309 10.54 -13.75 -0.51
C ALA A 309 10.17 -12.34 -0.02
N TRP A 310 9.46 -11.56 -0.85
CA TRP A 310 8.96 -10.25 -0.43
C TRP A 310 7.95 -10.39 0.72
N MET A 311 6.92 -11.24 0.57
CA MET A 311 5.93 -11.50 1.64
C MET A 311 6.58 -12.02 2.92
N SER A 312 7.55 -12.92 2.76
CA SER A 312 8.33 -13.49 3.85
C SER A 312 9.12 -12.43 4.59
N SER A 313 9.82 -11.52 3.89
CA SER A 313 10.64 -10.46 4.48
C SER A 313 9.88 -9.46 5.34
N TYR A 314 8.57 -9.28 5.10
CA TYR A 314 7.69 -8.45 5.91
C TYR A 314 6.85 -9.25 6.92
N GLY A 315 7.00 -10.57 6.95
CA GLY A 315 6.26 -11.46 7.86
C GLY A 315 4.78 -11.61 7.50
N PHE A 316 4.39 -11.39 6.25
CA PHE A 316 3.01 -11.59 5.76
C PHE A 316 2.76 -13.01 5.24
N LEU A 317 3.81 -13.82 5.07
CA LEU A 317 3.70 -15.13 4.44
C LEU A 317 3.04 -16.15 5.37
N ARG A 318 1.71 -16.23 5.33
CA ARG A 318 0.91 -17.27 6.02
C ARG A 318 0.92 -18.61 5.27
N THR A 319 1.05 -18.58 3.94
CA THR A 319 1.08 -19.78 3.08
C THR A 319 1.94 -19.52 1.86
N ARG A 320 2.83 -20.47 1.53
CA ARG A 320 3.68 -20.41 0.33
C ARG A 320 2.88 -20.61 -0.95
N LEU A 321 3.36 -20.01 -2.04
CA LEU A 321 2.70 -20.16 -3.34
C LEU A 321 2.85 -21.56 -3.92
N ASP A 322 4.01 -22.19 -3.68
CA ASP A 322 4.34 -23.55 -4.12
C ASP A 322 3.71 -24.68 -3.27
N GLY A 323 3.01 -24.32 -2.20
CA GLY A 323 2.36 -25.27 -1.30
C GLY A 323 3.34 -26.08 -0.44
N SER A 324 4.62 -25.72 -0.41
CA SER A 324 5.58 -26.35 0.49
C SER A 324 5.20 -26.09 1.94
N VAL A 325 5.19 -27.17 2.71
CA VAL A 325 4.96 -27.18 4.14
C VAL A 325 6.21 -27.78 4.74
N GLU A 326 6.74 -27.18 5.80
CA GLU A 326 7.87 -27.66 6.62
C GLU A 326 9.25 -27.09 6.28
N GLU A 327 9.55 -25.97 6.93
CA GLU A 327 10.85 -25.66 7.55
C GLU A 327 10.56 -24.76 8.77
N SER A 328 11.35 -24.87 9.84
CA SER A 328 11.24 -23.94 10.98
C SER A 328 11.47 -22.50 10.51
N THR A 329 10.58 -21.60 10.91
CA THR A 329 10.64 -20.19 10.55
C THR A 329 11.35 -19.36 11.62
N VAL A 330 11.76 -18.15 11.24
CA VAL A 330 12.29 -17.13 12.15
C VAL A 330 11.30 -16.82 13.27
N GLY A 331 10.01 -16.75 12.95
CA GLY A 331 8.94 -16.56 13.94
C GLY A 331 8.86 -17.70 14.95
N ASP A 332 9.13 -18.94 14.55
CA ASP A 332 9.13 -20.10 15.47
C ASP A 332 10.28 -20.02 16.47
N VAL A 333 11.45 -19.52 16.05
CA VAL A 333 12.57 -19.25 16.96
C VAL A 333 12.20 -18.16 17.95
N LEU A 334 11.61 -17.07 17.46
CA LEU A 334 11.24 -15.94 18.32
C LEU A 334 10.18 -16.32 19.34
N ARG A 335 9.11 -17.03 18.93
CA ARG A 335 8.06 -17.56 19.83
C ARG A 335 8.59 -18.64 20.78
N GLY A 336 9.66 -19.32 20.40
CA GLY A 336 10.36 -20.28 21.25
C GLY A 336 11.19 -19.63 22.37
N LYS A 337 11.44 -18.31 22.32
CA LYS A 337 12.08 -17.61 23.44
C LYS A 337 11.18 -17.67 24.67
N SER A 338 11.76 -17.96 25.83
CA SER A 338 11.05 -17.85 27.09
C SER A 338 10.52 -16.42 27.26
N GLY A 339 9.24 -16.24 27.62
CA GLY A 339 8.62 -14.93 27.90
C GLY A 339 9.17 -14.17 29.12
N ALA A 340 10.43 -14.41 29.47
CA ALA A 340 11.19 -13.71 30.50
C ALA A 340 11.70 -12.34 30.03
N LEU A 341 11.69 -12.08 28.71
CA LEU A 341 12.05 -10.79 28.12
C LEU A 341 10.80 -10.11 27.53
N PRO A 342 10.74 -8.77 27.52
CA PRO A 342 9.77 -8.03 26.72
C PRO A 342 9.89 -8.39 25.23
N ASP A 343 8.77 -8.34 24.50
CA ASP A 343 8.72 -8.67 23.07
C ASP A 343 9.76 -7.88 22.26
N LEU A 344 9.95 -6.60 22.60
CA LEU A 344 10.97 -5.75 22.00
C LEU A 344 11.71 -4.94 23.07
N VAL A 345 12.90 -5.38 23.47
CA VAL A 345 13.83 -4.54 24.24
C VAL A 345 14.34 -3.44 23.30
N HIS A 346 14.17 -2.17 23.67
CA HIS A 346 14.50 -1.01 22.82
C HIS A 346 14.88 0.21 23.67
N THR A 347 15.34 1.27 23.00
CA THR A 347 15.65 2.59 23.58
C THR A 347 15.15 3.69 22.63
N HIS A 348 15.15 4.94 23.08
CA HIS A 348 14.74 6.09 22.28
C HIS A 348 15.91 7.01 21.91
N PRO A 349 15.82 7.75 20.77
CA PRO A 349 16.88 8.64 20.30
C PRO A 349 17.34 9.70 21.33
N GLN A 350 16.45 10.11 22.23
CA GLN A 350 16.68 11.14 23.24
C GLN A 350 17.19 10.59 24.59
N GLU A 351 17.12 9.28 24.81
CA GLU A 351 17.67 8.65 26.01
C GLU A 351 19.19 8.75 26.04
N THR A 352 19.79 8.63 27.22
CA THR A 352 21.25 8.75 27.35
C THR A 352 21.97 7.44 27.08
N VAL A 353 23.26 7.52 26.72
CA VAL A 353 24.13 6.34 26.63
C VAL A 353 24.11 5.52 27.93
N ARG A 354 24.00 6.17 29.10
CA ARG A 354 23.85 5.48 30.39
C ARG A 354 22.56 4.66 30.47
N ASP A 355 21.45 5.22 30.01
CA ASP A 355 20.15 4.54 30.03
C ASP A 355 20.20 3.33 29.10
N ALA A 356 20.72 3.50 27.88
CA ALA A 356 20.91 2.41 26.94
C ALA A 356 21.77 1.26 27.51
N VAL A 357 22.92 1.57 28.14
CA VAL A 357 23.77 0.57 28.80
C VAL A 357 23.03 -0.13 29.95
N SER A 358 22.19 0.61 30.68
CA SER A 358 21.40 0.06 31.79
C SER A 358 20.35 -0.93 31.29
N ILE A 359 19.64 -0.59 30.21
CA ILE A 359 18.65 -1.46 29.55
C ILE A 359 19.32 -2.74 29.02
N LEU A 360 20.44 -2.62 28.29
CA LEU A 360 21.19 -3.79 27.79
C LEU A 360 21.56 -4.76 28.93
N ARG A 361 22.02 -4.22 30.07
CA ARG A 361 22.40 -5.01 31.24
C ARG A 361 21.19 -5.62 31.96
N GLU A 362 20.12 -4.86 32.13
CA GLU A 362 18.89 -5.29 32.81
C GLU A 362 18.27 -6.49 32.10
N TYR A 363 18.16 -6.42 30.79
CA TYR A 363 17.56 -7.46 29.96
C TYR A 363 18.58 -8.50 29.46
N GLY A 364 19.86 -8.35 29.78
CA GLY A 364 20.90 -9.29 29.38
C GLY A 364 21.07 -9.43 27.87
N VAL A 365 20.77 -8.37 27.11
CA VAL A 365 20.91 -8.34 25.64
C VAL A 365 22.14 -7.54 25.26
N SER A 366 22.82 -7.95 24.18
CA SER A 366 24.01 -7.26 23.69
C SER A 366 23.71 -6.20 22.63
N GLN A 367 22.48 -6.20 22.07
CA GLN A 367 22.02 -5.27 21.05
C GLN A 367 20.53 -4.98 21.21
N MET A 368 20.09 -3.78 20.84
CA MET A 368 18.68 -3.41 20.77
C MET A 368 18.43 -2.29 19.75
N PRO A 369 17.23 -2.23 19.13
CA PRO A 369 16.85 -1.14 18.23
C PRO A 369 16.62 0.18 18.97
N VAL A 370 16.78 1.27 18.21
CA VAL A 370 16.40 2.63 18.61
C VAL A 370 15.13 3.00 17.86
N VAL A 371 14.03 3.24 18.59
CA VAL A 371 12.69 3.47 17.99
C VAL A 371 12.20 4.88 18.28
N GLY A 372 11.55 5.50 17.28
CA GLY A 372 11.06 6.88 17.39
C GLY A 372 9.83 7.05 18.29
N ALA A 373 9.06 5.98 18.49
CA ALA A 373 7.86 5.95 19.31
C ALA A 373 7.81 4.65 20.13
N GLU A 374 6.99 4.63 21.18
CA GLU A 374 6.70 3.42 21.95
C GLU A 374 5.98 2.37 21.07
N PRO A 375 6.31 1.07 21.20
CA PRO A 375 5.60 0.00 20.50
C PRO A 375 4.07 0.03 20.73
N PRO A 376 3.26 -0.39 19.74
CA PRO A 376 3.65 -0.99 18.46
C PRO A 376 4.15 0.05 17.45
N VAL A 377 5.35 -0.18 16.92
CA VAL A 377 5.98 0.61 15.86
C VAL A 377 5.97 -0.12 14.52
N MET A 378 6.01 0.61 13.42
CA MET A 378 6.20 0.06 12.08
C MET A 378 7.69 -0.06 11.75
N ALA A 379 8.08 -0.97 10.85
CA ALA A 379 9.49 -1.13 10.48
C ALA A 379 10.15 0.17 9.97
N GLY A 380 9.36 1.07 9.36
CA GLY A 380 9.82 2.39 8.92
C GLY A 380 10.07 3.41 10.06
N GLU A 381 9.67 3.11 11.29
CA GLU A 381 9.82 3.99 12.47
C GLU A 381 11.06 3.64 13.33
N VAL A 382 11.88 2.69 12.87
CA VAL A 382 13.14 2.30 13.54
C VAL A 382 14.28 3.18 13.05
N ALA A 383 14.82 4.01 13.94
CA ALA A 383 15.82 5.02 13.63
C ALA A 383 17.25 4.48 13.54
N GLY A 384 17.56 3.41 14.29
CA GLY A 384 18.91 2.88 14.40
C GLY A 384 19.01 1.66 15.30
N SER A 385 20.22 1.35 15.74
CA SER A 385 20.48 0.32 16.73
C SER A 385 21.60 0.73 17.68
N VAL A 386 21.64 0.11 18.86
CA VAL A 386 22.78 0.17 19.77
C VAL A 386 23.33 -1.23 19.99
N SER A 387 24.65 -1.33 20.13
CA SER A 387 25.31 -2.56 20.57
C SER A 387 26.26 -2.28 21.71
N GLU A 388 26.35 -3.23 22.63
CA GLU A 388 27.25 -3.19 23.78
C GLU A 388 28.71 -2.96 23.33
N ARG A 389 29.13 -3.63 22.24
CA ARG A 389 30.49 -3.51 21.70
C ARG A 389 30.82 -2.09 21.25
N GLU A 390 29.95 -1.48 20.45
CA GLU A 390 30.18 -0.14 19.90
C GLU A 390 30.09 0.94 21.00
N LEU A 391 29.13 0.83 21.93
CA LEU A 391 29.03 1.74 23.08
C LEU A 391 30.24 1.62 24.01
N LEU A 392 30.70 0.39 24.29
CA LEU A 392 31.89 0.17 25.12
C LEU A 392 33.13 0.80 24.48
N SER A 393 33.37 0.52 23.20
CA SER A 393 34.49 1.12 22.45
C SER A 393 34.39 2.65 22.42
N ALA A 394 33.20 3.21 22.15
CA ALA A 394 33.00 4.66 22.10
C ALA A 394 33.25 5.35 23.44
N VAL A 395 32.80 4.77 24.55
CA VAL A 395 32.99 5.36 25.90
C VAL A 395 34.46 5.26 26.33
N PHE A 396 35.11 4.12 26.11
CA PHE A 396 36.50 3.91 26.53
C PHE A 396 37.51 4.71 25.69
N GLU A 397 37.22 4.93 24.40
CA GLU A 397 38.05 5.76 23.52
C GLU A 397 37.76 7.26 23.65
N GLY A 398 36.82 7.65 24.52
CA GLY A 398 36.44 9.05 24.74
C GLY A 398 35.65 9.68 23.59
N ARG A 399 35.12 8.85 22.68
CA ARG A 399 34.25 9.28 21.57
C ARG A 399 32.81 9.54 22.02
N ALA A 400 32.37 8.94 23.12
CA ALA A 400 31.06 9.14 23.73
C ALA A 400 31.14 9.41 25.24
N LYS A 401 30.23 10.21 25.77
CA LYS A 401 30.00 10.38 27.21
C LYS A 401 28.71 9.69 27.62
N LEU A 402 28.65 9.24 28.88
CA LEU A 402 27.47 8.58 29.43
C LEU A 402 26.20 9.46 29.45
N ALA A 403 26.35 10.78 29.40
CA ALA A 403 25.23 11.73 29.38
C ALA A 403 24.83 12.15 27.95
N ASP A 404 25.55 11.71 26.92
CA ASP A 404 25.21 12.01 25.54
C ASP A 404 23.93 11.27 25.14
N ALA A 405 23.17 11.84 24.23
CA ALA A 405 21.98 11.20 23.68
C ALA A 405 22.36 10.03 22.77
N VAL A 406 21.55 8.97 22.77
CA VAL A 406 21.72 7.77 21.93
C VAL A 406 21.79 8.12 20.45
N SER A 407 20.97 9.07 19.99
CA SER A 407 20.96 9.53 18.59
C SER A 407 22.32 9.99 18.04
N GLN A 408 23.25 10.40 18.90
CA GLN A 408 24.60 10.84 18.50
C GLN A 408 25.57 9.68 18.27
N HIS A 409 25.29 8.51 18.85
CA HIS A 409 26.21 7.37 18.94
C HIS A 409 25.60 6.06 18.44
N MET A 410 24.36 6.08 17.96
CA MET A 410 23.67 4.91 17.44
C MET A 410 24.29 4.43 16.11
N SER A 411 24.25 3.13 15.91
CA SER A 411 24.60 2.47 14.65
C SER A 411 23.40 2.46 13.70
N PRO A 412 23.60 2.11 12.41
CA PRO A 412 22.50 1.86 11.49
C PRO A 412 21.47 0.85 12.04
N PRO A 413 20.21 0.88 11.59
CA PRO A 413 19.19 -0.08 12.00
C PRO A 413 19.67 -1.53 11.81
N LEU A 414 19.22 -2.42 12.71
CA LEU A 414 19.47 -3.85 12.56
C LEU A 414 18.90 -4.35 11.23
N PRO A 415 19.56 -5.29 10.53
CA PRO A 415 19.00 -5.90 9.34
C PRO A 415 17.63 -6.52 9.65
N LEU A 416 16.65 -6.23 8.80
CA LEU A 416 15.30 -6.78 8.93
C LEU A 416 15.27 -8.21 8.44
N ILE A 417 14.53 -9.05 9.15
CA ILE A 417 14.15 -10.38 8.70
C ILE A 417 12.69 -10.61 9.05
N GLY A 418 11.88 -11.09 8.12
CA GLY A 418 10.48 -11.31 8.42
C GLY A 418 10.26 -12.63 9.16
N ALA A 419 9.22 -12.71 9.99
CA ALA A 419 8.90 -13.87 10.80
C ALA A 419 8.62 -15.13 9.96
N GLY A 420 8.19 -14.97 8.70
CA GLY A 420 7.97 -16.06 7.74
C GLY A 420 9.23 -16.58 7.05
N GLU A 421 10.39 -15.93 7.24
CA GLU A 421 11.66 -16.39 6.69
C GLU A 421 12.08 -17.72 7.29
N LEU A 422 12.90 -18.45 6.55
CA LEU A 422 13.46 -19.72 7.01
C LEU A 422 14.55 -19.48 8.05
N VAL A 423 14.68 -20.39 9.02
CA VAL A 423 15.83 -20.39 9.95
C VAL A 423 17.15 -20.42 9.19
N SER A 424 17.20 -21.08 8.04
CA SER A 424 18.36 -21.09 7.16
C SER A 424 18.71 -19.71 6.58
N THR A 425 17.71 -18.86 6.31
CA THR A 425 17.93 -17.45 5.92
C THR A 425 18.53 -16.67 7.08
N ALA A 426 17.93 -16.76 8.28
CA ALA A 426 18.46 -16.10 9.47
C ALA A 426 19.90 -16.51 9.78
N ALA A 427 20.22 -17.80 9.66
CA ALA A 427 21.56 -18.32 9.86
C ALA A 427 22.56 -17.74 8.86
N LYS A 428 22.16 -17.46 7.61
CA LYS A 428 23.02 -16.83 6.61
C LYS A 428 23.30 -15.37 6.96
N THR A 429 22.26 -14.61 7.32
CA THR A 429 22.36 -13.17 7.67
C THR A 429 23.20 -12.98 8.93
N LEU A 430 22.98 -13.80 9.96
CA LEU A 430 23.72 -13.77 11.23
C LEU A 430 25.19 -14.24 11.12
N ARG A 431 25.70 -14.56 9.93
CA ARG A 431 27.15 -14.69 9.69
C ARG A 431 27.84 -13.35 9.52
N GLU A 432 27.10 -12.34 9.06
CA GLU A 432 27.63 -11.02 8.72
C GLU A 432 27.29 -9.99 9.80
N CYS A 433 26.24 -10.23 10.60
CA CYS A 433 25.83 -9.38 11.71
C CYS A 433 25.59 -10.18 13.00
N ASP A 434 25.57 -9.47 14.13
CA ASP A 434 25.40 -10.07 15.47
C ASP A 434 23.94 -10.29 15.86
N ALA A 435 23.04 -9.46 15.32
CA ALA A 435 21.60 -9.53 15.54
C ALA A 435 20.81 -9.11 14.28
N VAL A 436 19.56 -9.57 14.20
CA VAL A 436 18.58 -9.20 13.19
C VAL A 436 17.27 -8.83 13.87
N MET A 437 16.55 -7.86 13.31
CA MET A 437 15.24 -7.46 13.83
C MET A 437 14.15 -8.24 13.10
N VAL A 438 13.32 -8.95 13.86
CA VAL A 438 12.23 -9.76 13.34
C VAL A 438 11.01 -8.89 13.12
N VAL A 439 10.44 -8.98 11.92
CA VAL A 439 9.24 -8.25 11.52
C VAL A 439 8.09 -9.23 11.28
N GLU A 440 6.95 -9.02 11.93
CA GLU A 440 5.71 -9.77 11.70
C GLU A 440 4.62 -8.77 11.33
N GLU A 441 3.94 -9.02 10.21
CA GLU A 441 2.95 -8.09 9.65
C GLU A 441 3.45 -6.63 9.51
N GLY A 442 4.71 -6.44 9.09
CA GLY A 442 5.33 -5.12 8.93
C GLY A 442 5.75 -4.43 10.25
N LYS A 443 5.50 -5.05 11.40
CA LYS A 443 5.81 -4.53 12.74
C LYS A 443 7.02 -5.26 13.34
N PRO A 444 8.02 -4.56 13.90
CA PRO A 444 9.08 -5.19 14.68
C PRO A 444 8.50 -5.89 15.90
N VAL A 445 8.70 -7.20 16.00
CA VAL A 445 8.18 -8.04 17.09
C VAL A 445 9.27 -8.61 17.98
N GLY A 446 10.54 -8.41 17.61
CA GLY A 446 11.67 -8.78 18.46
C GLY A 446 13.01 -8.73 17.75
N VAL A 447 14.06 -9.13 18.47
CA VAL A 447 15.43 -9.23 17.96
C VAL A 447 15.90 -10.67 18.10
N LEU A 448 16.52 -11.21 17.05
CA LEU A 448 17.15 -12.52 17.05
C LEU A 448 18.67 -12.41 16.93
N THR A 449 19.35 -13.27 17.68
CA THR A 449 20.81 -13.39 17.71
C THR A 449 21.23 -14.81 17.34
N ARG A 450 22.53 -15.02 17.18
CA ARG A 450 23.12 -16.36 17.01
C ARG A 450 22.82 -17.30 18.19
N HIS A 451 22.72 -16.75 19.41
CA HIS A 451 22.42 -17.54 20.60
C HIS A 451 21.01 -18.13 20.54
N ASP A 452 20.04 -17.34 20.08
CA ASP A 452 18.65 -17.77 19.95
C ASP A 452 18.50 -18.91 18.93
N LEU A 453 19.18 -18.79 17.78
CA LEU A 453 19.20 -19.86 16.78
C LEU A 453 19.79 -21.16 17.35
N LEU A 454 20.92 -21.08 18.06
CA LEU A 454 21.55 -22.26 18.65
C LEU A 454 20.68 -22.90 19.74
N GLY A 455 20.04 -22.07 20.58
CA GLY A 455 19.09 -22.53 21.59
C GLY A 455 17.94 -23.31 20.98
N PHE A 456 17.30 -22.73 19.95
CA PHE A 456 16.20 -23.38 19.25
C PHE A 456 16.59 -24.72 18.59
N LEU A 457 17.79 -24.80 18.00
CA LEU A 457 18.33 -26.07 17.46
C LEU A 457 18.59 -27.10 18.56
N SER A 458 19.04 -26.66 19.74
CA SER A 458 19.36 -27.55 20.87
C SER A 458 18.12 -28.14 21.56
N ASP A 459 16.99 -27.44 21.51
CA ASP A 459 15.73 -27.87 22.12
C ASP A 459 14.96 -28.90 21.28
N GLY A 460 15.48 -29.29 20.10
CA GLY A 460 14.86 -30.30 19.23
C GLY A 460 13.60 -29.83 18.50
N ASN A 461 13.34 -28.52 18.46
CA ASN A 461 12.13 -27.90 17.86
C ASN A 461 12.16 -27.82 16.32
N ILE A 462 13.04 -28.58 15.66
CA ILE A 462 13.07 -28.67 14.20
C ILE A 462 12.09 -29.76 13.79
N ARG A 463 10.96 -29.37 13.18
CA ARG A 463 10.15 -30.31 12.40
C ARG A 463 10.94 -30.64 11.14
N ARG A 464 11.32 -31.92 10.99
CA ARG A 464 12.07 -32.44 9.84
C ARG A 464 11.16 -32.78 8.70
#